data_AF-A0A957LRS7-F1
#
_entry.id   AF-A0A957LRS7-F1
#
_cell.length_a   1.000
_cell.length_b   1.000
_cell.length_c   1.000
_cell.angle_alpha   90.00
_cell.angle_beta   90.00
_cell.angle_gamma   90.00
#
_symmetry.space_group_name_H-M   'P 1'
#
loop_
_entity.id
_entity.type
_entity.pdbx_description
1 polymer ?
#
loop_
_entity_poly.entity_id
_entity_poly.type
_entity_poly.pdbx_seq_one_letter_code
_entity_poly.pdbx_strand_id
1 'polypeptide(L)' 'RVLIDFSDGDRQWTTVGASTNIIEASWIALSDSVEYYILTDGERNQVEITVPELVAGDD' A
#
# COMPACT_ATOMS: atom_id res chain seq x y z
N ARG A 1 -7.41 -0.49 22.64
CA ARG A 1 -6.83 -1.09 21.42
C ARG A 1 -7.96 -1.37 20.45
N VAL A 2 -7.82 -0.95 19.20
CA VAL A 2 -8.75 -1.13 18.07
C VAL A 2 -8.02 -1.90 16.98
N LEU A 3 -8.69 -2.87 16.37
CA LEU A 3 -8.23 -3.52 15.14
C LEU A 3 -9.18 -3.14 14.01
N ILE A 4 -8.63 -2.84 12.84
CA ILE A 4 -9.42 -2.58 11.64
C ILE A 4 -8.84 -3.40 10.49
N ASP A 5 -9.70 -4.18 9.85
CA ASP A 5 -9.39 -4.90 8.62
C ASP A 5 -9.79 -4.05 7.42
N PHE A 6 -8.87 -3.93 6.47
CA PHE A 6 -9.03 -3.18 5.24
C PHE A 6 -8.92 -4.11 4.03
N SER A 7 -9.63 -3.76 2.96
CA SER A 7 -9.58 -4.44 1.67
C SER A 7 -9.83 -3.43 0.56
N ASP A 8 -9.06 -3.51 -0.53
CA ASP A 8 -9.31 -2.75 -1.76
C ASP A 8 -9.94 -3.63 -2.86
N GLY A 9 -10.27 -4.88 -2.55
CA GLY A 9 -10.77 -5.88 -3.50
C GLY A 9 -9.69 -6.87 -3.96
N ASP A 10 -8.43 -6.45 -4.03
CA ASP A 10 -7.30 -7.27 -4.50
C ASP A 10 -6.38 -7.70 -3.36
N ARG A 11 -6.27 -6.89 -2.31
CA ARG A 11 -5.48 -7.18 -1.10
C ARG A 11 -6.28 -6.92 0.17
N GLN A 12 -5.86 -7.58 1.23
CA GLN A 12 -6.36 -7.36 2.58
C GLN A 12 -5.18 -7.05 3.51
N TRP A 13 -5.39 -6.12 4.43
CA TRP A 13 -4.42 -5.81 5.48
C TRP A 13 -5.15 -5.37 6.76
N THR A 14 -4.46 -5.48 7.88
CA THR A 14 -5.01 -5.15 9.20
C THR A 14 -4.09 -4.15 9.89
N THR A 15 -4.66 -3.14 10.53
CA THR A 15 -3.93 -2.20 11.39
C THR A 15 -4.45 -2.23 12.81
N VAL A 16 -3.60 -1.79 13.75
CA VAL A 16 -3.89 -1.80 15.18
C VAL A 16 -3.62 -0.42 15.76
N GLY A 17 -4.64 0.19 16.36
CA GLY A 17 -4.51 1.44 17.08
C GLY A 17 -4.60 1.25 18.59
N ALA A 18 -3.73 1.93 19.35
CA ALA A 18 -3.69 1.82 20.81
C ALA A 18 -3.72 3.19 21.47
N SER A 19 -4.83 3.50 22.13
CA SER A 19 -4.99 4.63 23.05
C SER A 19 -5.98 4.26 24.16
N THR A 20 -5.98 5.04 25.24
CA THR A 20 -7.00 5.02 26.30
C THR A 20 -8.33 5.60 25.81
N ASN A 21 -8.31 6.46 24.78
CA ASN A 21 -9.50 6.98 24.12
C ASN A 21 -9.80 6.17 22.85
N ILE A 22 -11.03 5.68 22.74
CA ILE A 22 -11.46 4.87 21.60
C ILE A 22 -11.42 5.65 20.27
N ILE A 23 -11.73 6.94 20.28
CA ILE A 23 -11.73 7.78 19.07
C ILE A 23 -10.30 7.95 18.56
N GLU A 24 -9.36 8.20 19.45
CA GLU A 24 -7.94 8.31 19.10
C GLU A 24 -7.37 6.97 18.62
N ALA A 25 -7.68 5.87 19.31
CA ALA A 25 -7.27 4.54 18.89
C ALA A 25 -7.79 4.20 17.47
N SER A 26 -9.03 4.58 17.15
CA SER A 26 -9.59 4.42 15.81
C SER A 26 -8.89 5.29 14.76
N TRP A 27 -8.59 6.56 15.10
CA TRP A 27 -7.86 7.46 14.20
C TRP A 27 -6.46 6.95 13.87
N ILE A 28 -5.72 6.44 14.86
CA ILE A 28 -4.39 5.85 14.67
C ILE A 28 -4.49 4.66 13.70
N ALA A 29 -5.38 3.69 13.98
CA ALA A 29 -5.54 2.51 13.12
C ALA A 29 -5.92 2.89 11.67
N LEU A 30 -6.78 3.89 11.50
CA LEU A 30 -7.21 4.37 10.18
C LEU A 30 -6.11 5.13 9.44
N SER A 31 -5.37 6.01 10.12
CA SER A 31 -4.29 6.78 9.49
C SER A 31 -3.17 5.83 9.02
N ASP A 32 -2.78 4.89 9.88
CA ASP A 32 -1.75 3.89 9.57
C ASP A 32 -2.14 3.05 8.35
N SER A 33 -3.43 2.73 8.17
CA SER A 33 -3.87 1.90 7.06
C SER A 33 -3.80 2.63 5.72
N VAL A 34 -4.12 3.92 5.69
CA VAL A 34 -4.05 4.75 4.49
C VAL A 34 -2.60 4.99 4.11
N GLU A 35 -1.73 5.27 5.09
CA GLU A 35 -0.29 5.38 4.85
C GLU A 35 0.29 4.09 4.30
N TYR A 36 -0.04 2.94 4.91
CA TYR A 36 0.36 1.63 4.41
C TYR A 36 -0.11 1.40 2.97
N TYR A 37 -1.38 1.70 2.66
CA TYR A 37 -1.94 1.54 1.32
C TYR A 37 -1.14 2.34 0.29
N ILE A 38 -0.87 3.62 0.55
CA ILE A 38 -0.15 4.52 -0.37
C ILE A 38 1.31 4.08 -0.56
N LEU A 39 2.02 3.78 0.52
CA LEU A 39 3.43 3.38 0.47
C LEU A 39 3.64 2.11 -0.34
N THR A 40 2.71 1.16 -0.22
CA THR A 40 2.80 -0.14 -0.90
C THR A 40 2.14 -0.16 -2.29
N ASP A 41 1.35 0.85 -2.65
CA ASP A 41 0.76 1.00 -3.99
C ASP A 41 1.85 1.34 -5.04
N GLY A 42 2.79 2.22 -4.67
CA GLY A 42 3.90 2.60 -5.54
C GLY A 42 4.84 1.44 -5.92
N GLU A 43 5.00 0.45 -5.03
CA GLU A 43 5.80 -0.75 -5.29
C GLU A 43 5.13 -1.71 -6.30
N ARG A 44 3.80 -1.64 -6.45
CA ARG A 44 3.05 -2.47 -7.41
C ARG A 44 3.07 -1.91 -8.83
N ASN A 45 3.13 -0.60 -9.00
CA ASN A 45 3.24 0.06 -10.30
C ASN A 45 4.70 0.13 -10.80
N GLN A 46 5.49 -0.95 -10.62
CA GLN A 46 6.76 -1.09 -11.33
C GLN A 46 6.47 -1.21 -12.82
N VAL A 47 6.55 -0.08 -13.51
CA VAL A 47 6.63 -0.02 -14.96
C VAL A 47 7.88 -0.81 -15.36
N GLU A 48 7.67 -1.99 -15.94
CA GLU A 48 8.71 -2.70 -16.65
C GLU A 48 9.19 -1.79 -17.78
N ILE A 49 10.35 -1.15 -17.59
CA ILE A 49 11.02 -0.44 -18.69
C ILE A 49 11.59 -1.55 -19.58
N THR A 50 10.77 -2.09 -20.47
CA THR A 50 11.25 -2.91 -21.58
C THR A 50 12.08 -1.98 -22.46
N VAL A 51 13.40 -2.03 -22.30
CA VAL A 51 14.31 -1.45 -23.28
C VAL A 51 14.06 -2.18 -24.60
N PRO A 52 13.62 -1.51 -25.67
CA PRO A 52 13.54 -2.14 -26.97
C PRO A 52 14.93 -2.64 -27.31
N GLU A 53 15.06 -3.94 -27.57
CA GLU A 53 16.31 -4.52 -28.04
C GLU A 53 16.76 -3.69 -29.23
N LEU A 54 17.90 -3.01 -29.06
CA LEU A 54 18.50 -2.17 -30.07
C LEU A 54 18.94 -3.15 -31.15
N VAL A 55 18.07 -3.40 -32.13
CA VAL A 55 18.38 -4.18 -33.32
C VAL A 55 19.48 -3.39 -34.02
N ALA A 56 20.72 -3.71 -33.67
CA ALA A 56 21.89 -3.25 -34.37
C ALA A 56 21.67 -3.68 -35.82
N GLY A 57 21.54 -2.70 -36.71
CA GLY A 57 21.32 -2.91 -38.13
C GLY A 57 22.35 -3.89 -38.66
N ASP A 58 21.85 -5.04 -39.08
CA ASP A 58 22.55 -5.97 -39.94
C ASP A 58 21.99 -5.68 -41.35
N ASP A 59 22.38 -4.52 -41.90
CA ASP A 59 22.20 -4.08 -43.29
C ASP A 59 23.20 -2.94 -43.61
#